data_AF-Q0J772-F1
#
_entry.id   AF-Q0J772-F1
#
_cell.length_a   1.000
_cell.length_b   1.000
_cell.length_c   1.000
_cell.angle_alpha   90.00
_cell.angle_beta   90.00
_cell.angle_gamma   90.00
#
_symmetry.space_group_name_H-M   'P 1'
#
loop_
_entity.id
_entity.type
_entity.pdbx_description
1 polymer ?
#
loop_
_entity_poly.entity_id
_entity_poly.type
_entity_poly.pdbx_seq_one_letter_code
_entity_poly.pdbx_strand_id
1 'polypeptide(L)'
;YFNINTIFWFPIDLLFLYRLTLVSGLKWVDEVIPNAPYEITEEFMNTLFNKYNIDYIIHGDDPCLLPDGTDAYALAKKVGRYKQIKRTEGVSSTDIVGKMTTWFSIGTILLGIVFSWWPSMSYIPSLL
;
A
#
# COMPACT_ATOMS: atom_id res chain seq x y z
N TYR A 1 0.18 12.05 -22.19
CA TYR A 1 0.97 12.44 -21.02
C TYR A 1 0.00 12.63 -19.86
N PHE A 2 -0.29 11.55 -19.14
CA PHE A 2 -1.19 11.57 -17.98
C PHE A 2 -0.34 11.87 -16.75
N ASN A 3 -0.52 13.04 -16.16
CA ASN A 3 0.08 13.40 -14.89
C ASN A 3 -0.75 12.73 -13.78
N ILE A 4 -0.17 11.78 -13.05
CA ILE A 4 -0.85 10.97 -12.04
C ILE A 4 -0.29 11.36 -10.68
N ASN A 5 -0.83 12.44 -10.10
CA ASN A 5 -0.55 12.83 -8.73
C ASN A 5 -1.31 11.89 -7.78
N THR A 6 -0.58 10.99 -7.12
CA THR A 6 -1.13 9.94 -6.27
C THR A 6 -0.97 10.33 -4.80
N ILE A 7 -2.07 10.38 -4.04
CA ILE A 7 -2.10 10.78 -2.63
C ILE A 7 -2.05 9.52 -1.75
N PHE A 8 -1.17 9.49 -0.73
CA PHE A 8 -1.00 8.34 0.18
C PHE A 8 -1.09 8.72 1.67
N TRP A 9 -1.66 7.83 2.49
CA TRP A 9 -2.27 8.16 3.79
C TRP A 9 -1.82 7.27 4.96
N PHE A 10 -0.93 7.69 5.89
CA PHE A 10 -0.64 6.94 7.15
C PHE A 10 0.05 7.79 8.25
N PRO A 11 -0.33 7.69 9.56
CA PRO A 11 0.36 8.34 10.68
C PRO A 11 1.30 7.38 11.44
N ILE A 12 2.60 7.72 11.54
CA ILE A 12 3.66 7.34 12.51
C ILE A 12 4.91 8.03 11.93
N ASP A 13 5.53 8.97 12.65
CA ASP A 13 6.47 9.95 12.07
C ASP A 13 7.63 9.35 11.26
N LEU A 14 8.14 8.18 11.64
CA LEU A 14 9.17 7.46 10.86
C LEU A 14 8.57 6.74 9.64
N LEU A 15 7.48 6.00 9.83
CA LEU A 15 6.80 5.26 8.77
C LEU A 15 6.20 6.19 7.71
N PHE A 16 5.76 7.37 8.12
CA PHE A 16 5.24 8.42 7.24
C PHE A 16 6.33 8.91 6.28
N LEU A 17 7.50 9.30 6.80
CA LEU A 17 8.64 9.70 5.99
C LEU A 17 9.10 8.58 5.04
N TYR A 18 9.10 7.33 5.50
CA TYR A 18 9.38 6.17 4.65
C TYR A 18 8.38 6.05 3.49
N ARG A 19 7.08 6.20 3.77
CA ARG A 19 6.04 6.14 2.73
C ARG A 19 6.17 7.27 1.71
N LEU A 20 6.46 8.49 2.17
CA LEU A 20 6.71 9.62 1.26
C LEU A 20 7.89 9.33 0.33
N THR A 21 8.99 8.82 0.88
CA THR A 21 10.19 8.44 0.10
C THR A 21 9.92 7.33 -0.91
N LEU A 22 9.13 6.32 -0.52
CA LEU A 22 8.77 5.22 -1.41
C LEU A 22 7.89 5.69 -2.57
N VAL A 23 6.93 6.57 -2.29
CA VAL A 23 6.02 7.13 -3.30
C VAL A 23 6.76 8.06 -4.26
N SER A 24 7.65 8.92 -3.74
CA SER A 24 8.45 9.83 -4.58
C SER A 24 9.45 9.12 -5.49
N GLY A 25 9.84 7.88 -5.16
CA GLY A 25 10.70 7.04 -6.00
C GLY A 25 9.98 6.34 -7.16
N LEU A 26 8.65 6.46 -7.29
CA LEU A 26 7.90 5.81 -8.35
C LEU A 26 8.08 6.54 -9.69
N LYS A 27 8.27 5.75 -10.76
CA LYS A 27 8.51 6.25 -12.14
C LYS A 27 7.49 7.29 -12.64
N TRP A 28 6.24 7.19 -12.20
CA TRP A 28 5.12 8.01 -12.70
C TRP A 28 4.70 9.13 -11.74
N VAL A 29 5.42 9.32 -10.64
CA VAL A 29 5.13 10.36 -9.65
C VAL A 29 6.06 11.54 -9.90
N ASP A 30 5.47 12.72 -10.13
CA ASP A 30 6.23 13.97 -10.26
C ASP A 30 6.41 14.64 -8.89
N GLU A 31 5.33 14.77 -8.12
CA GLU A 31 5.32 15.41 -6.80
C GLU A 31 4.46 14.63 -5.78
N VAL A 32 4.80 14.76 -4.50
CA VAL A 32 4.06 14.14 -3.39
C VAL A 32 3.58 15.21 -2.43
N ILE A 33 2.27 15.29 -2.21
CA ILE A 33 1.65 16.19 -1.24
C ILE A 33 1.53 15.45 0.10
N PRO A 34 2.30 15.83 1.14
CA PRO A 34 2.20 15.21 2.45
C PRO A 34 0.91 15.64 3.18
N ASN A 35 0.52 14.87 4.20
CA ASN A 35 -0.59 15.21 5.12
C ASN A 35 -1.93 15.47 4.41
N ALA A 36 -2.22 14.75 3.33
CA ALA A 36 -3.53 14.82 2.72
C ALA A 36 -4.62 14.30 3.68
N PRO A 37 -5.80 14.95 3.76
CA PRO A 37 -6.89 14.52 4.62
C PRO A 37 -7.52 13.21 4.11
N TYR A 38 -8.20 12.48 5.00
CA TYR A 38 -8.87 11.22 4.64
C TYR A 38 -10.10 11.49 3.77
N GLU A 39 -10.90 12.45 4.22
CA GLU A 39 -12.04 12.98 3.48
C GLU A 39 -11.58 14.10 2.55
N ILE A 40 -12.11 14.12 1.32
CA ILE A 40 -11.89 15.23 0.41
C ILE A 40 -12.82 16.37 0.80
N THR A 41 -12.30 17.35 1.54
CA THR A 41 -13.01 18.56 1.93
C THR A 41 -12.96 19.63 0.84
N GLU A 42 -13.86 20.62 0.89
CA GLU A 42 -13.85 21.77 -0.02
C GLU A 42 -12.54 22.56 0.05
N GLU A 43 -12.00 22.74 1.25
CA GLU A 43 -10.71 23.42 1.47
C GLU A 43 -9.56 22.67 0.78
N PHE A 44 -9.56 21.34 0.88
CA PHE A 44 -8.53 20.53 0.25
C PHE A 44 -8.68 20.54 -1.28
N MET A 45 -9.90 20.45 -1.81
CA MET A 45 -10.14 20.61 -3.26
C MET A 45 -9.67 21.96 -3.78
N ASN A 46 -9.94 23.05 -3.06
CA ASN A 46 -9.47 24.37 -3.42
C ASN A 46 -7.94 24.43 -3.46
N THR A 47 -7.27 23.77 -2.52
CA THR A 47 -5.81 23.64 -2.53
C THR A 47 -5.33 22.85 -3.76
N LEU A 48 -5.91 21.68 -4.03
CA LEU A 48 -5.53 20.85 -5.18
C LEU A 48 -5.70 21.59 -6.51
N PHE A 49 -6.81 22.29 -6.69
CA PHE A 49 -7.18 22.89 -7.97
C PHE A 49 -6.56 24.27 -8.19
N ASN A 50 -6.48 25.10 -7.15
CA ASN A 50 -6.01 26.48 -7.31
C ASN A 50 -4.51 26.61 -7.04
N LYS A 51 -3.96 25.85 -6.08
CA LYS A 51 -2.54 25.93 -5.72
C LYS A 51 -1.69 24.94 -6.54
N TYR A 52 -2.17 23.71 -6.69
CA TYR A 52 -1.42 22.65 -7.40
C TYR A 52 -1.88 22.43 -8.85
N ASN A 53 -2.92 23.14 -9.31
CA ASN A 53 -3.45 23.05 -10.67
C ASN A 53 -3.74 21.60 -11.12
N ILE A 54 -4.30 20.79 -10.23
CA ILE A 54 -4.67 19.40 -10.50
C ILE A 54 -6.04 19.34 -11.18
N ASP A 55 -6.17 18.58 -12.26
CA ASP A 55 -7.43 18.47 -13.01
C ASP A 55 -8.40 17.43 -12.43
N TYR A 56 -7.86 16.29 -11.97
CA TYR A 56 -8.64 15.13 -11.55
C TYR A 56 -8.03 14.44 -10.33
N ILE A 57 -8.91 13.92 -9.48
CA ILE A 57 -8.56 12.98 -8.41
C ILE A 57 -8.83 11.57 -8.94
N ILE A 58 -7.86 10.66 -8.79
CA ILE A 58 -7.94 9.29 -9.27
C ILE A 58 -7.81 8.32 -8.08
N HIS A 59 -8.74 7.37 -7.97
CA HIS A 59 -8.70 6.33 -6.94
C HIS A 59 -9.08 4.96 -7.52
N GLY A 60 -8.78 3.89 -6.77
CA GLY A 60 -9.33 2.56 -7.02
C GLY A 60 -10.86 2.55 -7.03
N ASP A 61 -11.43 1.48 -7.58
CA ASP A 61 -12.87 1.23 -7.63
C ASP A 61 -13.46 0.70 -6.32
N ASP A 62 -12.64 0.57 -5.27
CA ASP A 62 -13.07 0.19 -3.93
C ASP A 62 -13.84 1.33 -3.22
N PRO A 63 -14.89 0.99 -2.44
CA PRO A 63 -15.67 1.98 -1.71
C PRO A 63 -14.87 2.54 -0.53
N CYS A 64 -14.64 3.85 -0.54
CA CYS A 64 -14.06 4.58 0.60
C CYS A 64 -15.15 5.32 1.36
N LEU A 65 -15.52 4.79 2.52
CA LEU A 65 -16.61 5.30 3.35
C LEU A 65 -16.07 5.99 4.60
N LEU A 66 -16.71 7.10 4.97
CA LEU A 66 -16.52 7.76 6.25
C LEU A 66 -17.25 6.99 7.38
N PRO A 67 -16.99 7.30 8.66
CA PRO A 67 -17.64 6.63 9.78
C PRO A 67 -19.18 6.69 9.78
N ASP A 68 -19.76 7.69 9.09
CA ASP A 68 -21.21 7.86 8.92
C ASP A 68 -21.77 7.11 7.69
N GLY A 69 -20.92 6.40 6.94
CA GLY A 69 -21.28 5.66 5.73
C GLY A 69 -21.33 6.50 4.45
N THR A 70 -20.98 7.78 4.52
CA THR A 70 -20.91 8.65 3.33
C THR A 70 -19.60 8.42 2.56
N ASP A 71 -19.61 8.75 1.27
CA ASP A 71 -18.46 8.55 0.39
C ASP A 71 -17.42 9.66 0.59
N ALA A 72 -16.18 9.27 0.93
CA ALA A 72 -15.07 10.21 1.17
C ALA A 72 -14.72 11.10 -0.06
N TYR A 73 -15.13 10.68 -1.27
CA TYR A 73 -14.92 11.39 -2.53
C TYR A 73 -16.21 12.02 -3.09
N ALA A 74 -17.30 12.08 -2.31
CA ALA A 74 -18.60 12.60 -2.76
C ALA A 74 -18.48 14.00 -3.41
N LEU A 75 -17.70 14.90 -2.81
CA LEU A 75 -17.51 16.25 -3.32
C LEU A 75 -16.77 16.25 -4.68
N ALA A 76 -15.69 15.49 -4.80
CA ALA A 76 -14.93 15.36 -6.05
C ALA A 76 -15.75 14.75 -7.19
N LYS A 77 -16.61 13.76 -6.86
CA LYS A 77 -17.55 13.13 -7.78
C LYS A 77 -18.62 14.12 -8.24
N LYS A 78 -19.20 14.89 -7.32
CA LYS A 78 -20.24 15.89 -7.61
C LYS A 78 -19.79 16.97 -8.60
N VAL A 79 -18.52 17.39 -8.53
CA VAL A 79 -17.95 18.39 -9.45
C VAL A 79 -17.37 17.81 -10.73
N GLY A 80 -17.50 16.50 -10.96
CA GLY A 80 -17.03 15.82 -12.17
C GLY A 80 -15.51 15.70 -12.29
N ARG A 81 -14.77 15.85 -11.18
CA ARG A 81 -13.29 15.81 -11.14
C ARG A 81 -12.75 14.55 -10.47
N TYR A 82 -13.49 13.46 -10.53
CA TYR A 82 -13.10 12.16 -9.98
C TYR A 82 -13.07 11.09 -11.08
N LYS A 83 -12.03 10.27 -11.10
CA LYS A 83 -11.87 9.12 -12.01
C LYS A 83 -11.53 7.87 -11.22
N GLN A 84 -11.98 6.73 -11.72
CA GLN A 84 -11.69 5.43 -11.12
C GLN A 84 -10.74 4.62 -12.00
N ILE A 85 -9.85 3.88 -11.35
CA ILE A 85 -9.03 2.85 -11.97
C ILE A 85 -9.38 1.50 -11.38
N LYS A 86 -9.40 0.47 -12.22
CA LYS A 86 -9.62 -0.90 -11.76
C LYS A 86 -8.42 -1.36 -10.96
N ARG A 87 -8.69 -2.12 -9.90
CA ARG A 87 -7.65 -2.78 -9.12
C ARG A 87 -6.79 -3.71 -9.99
N THR A 88 -5.49 -3.71 -9.75
CA THR A 88 -4.57 -4.70 -10.35
C THR A 88 -4.83 -6.08 -9.75
N GLU A 89 -5.10 -7.06 -10.61
CA GLU A 89 -5.34 -8.44 -10.19
C GLU A 89 -4.07 -9.12 -9.65
N GLY A 90 -4.24 -9.99 -8.66
CA GLY A 90 -3.18 -10.85 -8.14
C GLY A 90 -2.16 -10.18 -7.19
N VAL A 91 -2.35 -8.91 -6.84
CA VAL A 91 -1.47 -8.19 -5.90
C VAL A 91 -2.29 -7.38 -4.89
N SER A 92 -2.07 -7.64 -3.60
CA SER A 92 -2.53 -6.81 -2.50
C SER A 92 -1.57 -6.89 -1.31
N SER A 93 -1.61 -5.90 -0.41
CA SER A 93 -0.84 -5.95 0.83
C SER A 93 -1.19 -7.17 1.68
N THR A 94 -2.47 -7.55 1.71
CA THR A 94 -2.95 -8.76 2.39
C THR A 94 -2.35 -10.03 1.78
N ASP A 95 -2.31 -10.12 0.46
CA ASP A 95 -1.71 -11.28 -0.23
C ASP A 95 -0.21 -11.40 0.05
N ILE A 96 0.51 -10.27 0.09
CA ILE A 96 1.95 -10.23 0.40
C ILE A 96 2.18 -10.69 1.84
N VAL A 97 1.41 -10.17 2.80
CA VAL A 97 1.50 -10.60 4.21
C VAL A 97 1.17 -12.08 4.33
N GLY A 98 0.10 -12.56 3.67
CA GLY A 98 -0.27 -13.97 3.67
C GLY A 98 0.83 -14.88 3.12
N LYS A 99 1.48 -14.47 2.03
CA LYS A 99 2.65 -15.17 1.48
C LYS A 99 3.81 -15.18 2.49
N MET A 100 4.13 -14.05 3.09
CA MET A 100 5.20 -13.94 4.11
C MET A 100 4.92 -14.87 5.31
N THR A 101 3.71 -14.86 5.83
CA THR A 101 3.28 -15.75 6.92
C THR A 101 3.44 -17.22 6.52
N THR A 102 3.01 -17.58 5.31
CA THR A 102 3.12 -18.95 4.80
C THR A 102 4.57 -19.40 4.71
N TRP A 103 5.45 -18.58 4.14
CA TRP A 103 6.89 -18.87 4.04
C TRP A 103 7.56 -19.00 5.41
N PHE A 104 7.19 -18.15 6.36
CA PHE A 104 7.70 -18.23 7.72
C PHE A 104 7.31 -19.55 8.38
N SER A 105 6.04 -19.95 8.29
CA SER A 105 5.56 -21.22 8.84
C SER A 105 6.25 -22.44 8.23
N ILE A 106 6.42 -22.47 6.90
CA ILE A 106 7.12 -23.56 6.21
C ILE A 106 8.59 -23.64 6.66
N GLY A 107 9.28 -22.49 6.74
CA GLY A 107 10.66 -22.42 7.20
C GLY A 107 10.84 -22.97 8.62
N THR A 108 9.94 -22.62 9.54
CA THR A 108 9.95 -23.15 10.91
C THR A 108 9.78 -24.67 10.95
N ILE A 109 8.86 -25.21 10.14
CA ILE A 109 8.62 -26.66 10.05
C ILE A 109 9.85 -27.38 9.48
N LEU A 110 10.41 -26.89 8.38
CA LEU A 110 11.58 -27.50 7.74
C LEU A 110 12.81 -27.49 8.65
N LEU A 111 13.05 -26.38 9.37
CA LEU A 111 14.11 -26.32 10.38
C LEU A 111 13.85 -27.35 11.50
N GLY A 112 12.62 -27.45 12.00
CA GLY A 112 12.26 -28.45 13.01
C GLY A 112 12.51 -29.89 12.55
N ILE A 113 12.18 -30.20 11.29
CA ILE A 113 12.49 -31.51 10.69
C ILE A 113 14.01 -31.70 10.65
N VAL A 114 14.78 -30.77 10.10
CA VAL A 114 16.26 -30.89 10.04
C VAL A 114 16.87 -31.10 11.43
N PHE A 115 16.43 -30.36 12.44
CA PHE A 115 16.90 -30.54 13.83
C PHE A 115 16.48 -31.88 14.45
N SER A 116 15.34 -32.44 14.06
CA SER A 116 14.92 -33.77 14.52
C SER A 116 15.70 -34.93 13.89
N TRP A 117 16.24 -34.74 12.67
CA TRP A 117 17.09 -35.72 11.98
C TRP A 117 18.59 -35.51 12.26
N TRP A 118 18.98 -34.38 12.84
CA TRP A 118 20.38 -34.08 13.17
C TRP A 118 21.03 -35.11 14.13
N PRO A 119 20.35 -35.59 15.20
CA PRO A 119 20.92 -36.58 16.10
C PRO A 119 21.08 -37.98 15.47
N SER A 120 20.35 -38.29 14.39
CA SER A 120 20.43 -39.58 13.71
C SER A 120 21.48 -39.63 12.58
N MET A 121 22.01 -38.47 12.15
CA MET A 121 23.12 -38.40 11.17
C MET A 121 24.52 -38.42 11.80
N SER A 122 24.66 -38.20 13.10
CA SER A 122 25.95 -38.26 13.81
C SER A 122 26.44 -39.69 14.08
N TYR A 123 25.71 -40.72 13.66
CA TYR A 123 26.12 -42.13 13.75
C TYR A 123 26.53 -42.67 12.38
N ILE A 124 27.62 -42.12 11.81
CA ILE A 124 28.36 -42.78 10.73
C ILE A 124 29.52 -43.54 11.40
N PRO A 125 29.48 -44.88 11.50
CA PRO A 125 30.60 -45.64 12.03
C PRO A 125 31.82 -45.36 11.14
N SER A 126 32.92 -44.95 11.74
CA SER A 126 34.20 -44.79 11.07
C SER A 126 34.62 -46.12 10.45
N LEU A 127 34.42 -46.29 9.15
CA LEU A 127 35.11 -47.30 8.34
C LEU A 127 36.44 -46.68 7.91
N LEU A 128 37.45 -46.79 8.78
CA LEU A 128 38.90 -46.89 8.51
C LEU A 128 39.65 -46.92 9.85
#